data_AF-A0A0B7NW07-F1
#
_entry.id   AF-A0A0B7NW07-F1
#
_cell.length_a   1.000
_cell.length_b   1.000
_cell.length_c   1.000
_cell.angle_alpha   90.00
_cell.angle_beta   90.00
_cell.angle_gamma   90.00
#
_symmetry.space_group_name_H-M   'P 1'
#
loop_
_entity.id
_entity.type
_entity.pdbx_description
1 polymer ?
#
loop_
_entity_poly.entity_id
_entity_poly.type
_entity_poly.pdbx_seq_one_letter_code
_entity_poly.pdbx_strand_id
1 'polypeptide(L)'
;MNTITNTLQTLTLDPPSPTDANQVKILAYADDTLVYLRDAEDFTLLQQAITQYMRASNSLLDYHKTTAISLSGRPLGQWHSHLASHNITHWHDRTSPSPLIYLGYPFCSSITQRNVAFQQMHDTVRNTTHIHSQRNVSIRGRVTILNTLIYSKLWHVLRLSVFTKSQLLSLRSLGTSFINNRIFPRLSFDTLTLPRNRGGLGLLDPLRQQQALQWRWVCPLLLLAIESPV
;
A
#
# COMPACT_ATOMS: atom_id res chain seq x y z
N MET A 1 19.83 -40.77 17.93
CA MET A 1 19.61 -39.35 18.30
C MET A 1 19.21 -38.62 17.04
N ASN A 2 17.90 -38.44 16.83
CA ASN A 2 17.36 -37.83 15.62
C ASN A 2 17.33 -36.31 15.80
N THR A 3 18.11 -35.61 15.00
CA THR A 3 18.10 -34.15 14.91
C THR A 3 16.90 -33.73 14.08
N ILE A 4 15.88 -33.18 14.73
CA ILE A 4 14.73 -32.56 14.05
C ILE A 4 15.19 -31.19 13.54
N THR A 5 15.45 -31.09 12.25
CA THR A 5 15.61 -29.80 11.57
C THR A 5 14.23 -29.15 11.44
N ASN A 6 14.00 -28.12 12.23
CA ASN A 6 12.80 -27.30 12.19
C ASN A 6 12.86 -26.39 10.95
N THR A 7 12.36 -26.88 9.81
CA THR A 7 12.12 -26.04 8.63
C THR A 7 10.86 -25.23 8.89
N LEU A 8 11.03 -23.92 9.08
CA LEU A 8 9.94 -22.95 8.97
C LEU A 8 9.39 -23.01 7.54
N GLN A 9 8.40 -23.86 7.30
CA GLN A 9 7.54 -23.77 6.13
C GLN A 9 6.80 -22.44 6.22
N THR A 10 7.40 -21.42 5.60
CA THR A 10 6.65 -20.26 5.16
C THR A 10 5.64 -20.83 4.17
N LEU A 11 4.35 -20.74 4.43
CA LEU A 11 3.29 -21.01 3.46
C LEU A 11 3.45 -19.97 2.33
N THR A 12 4.40 -20.19 1.43
CA THR A 12 4.40 -19.57 0.12
C THR A 12 3.26 -20.24 -0.62
N LEU A 13 2.08 -19.63 -0.56
CA LEU A 13 1.09 -19.85 -1.60
C LEU A 13 1.78 -19.50 -2.90
N ASP A 14 2.13 -20.51 -3.68
CA ASP A 14 2.62 -20.29 -5.03
C ASP A 14 1.61 -19.38 -5.74
N PRO A 15 2.08 -18.35 -6.47
CA PRO A 15 1.16 -17.50 -7.21
C PRO A 15 0.34 -18.42 -8.14
N PRO A 16 -1.00 -18.35 -8.09
CA PRO A 16 -1.84 -19.23 -8.86
C PRO A 16 -1.48 -19.09 -10.34
N SER A 17 -1.31 -20.23 -11.03
CA SER A 17 -1.09 -20.27 -12.47
C SER A 17 -2.21 -19.49 -13.18
N PRO A 18 -1.89 -18.61 -14.14
CA PRO A 18 -2.91 -17.80 -14.83
C PRO A 18 -3.92 -18.61 -15.66
N THR A 19 -3.72 -19.93 -15.78
CA THR A 19 -4.53 -20.85 -16.60
C THR A 19 -5.39 -21.83 -15.79
N ASP A 20 -5.27 -21.89 -14.46
CA ASP A 20 -6.05 -22.83 -13.66
C ASP A 20 -7.46 -22.31 -13.34
N ALA A 21 -8.44 -23.21 -13.46
CA ALA A 21 -9.85 -22.96 -13.10
C ALA A 21 -10.06 -22.60 -11.61
N ASN A 22 -9.05 -22.81 -10.77
CA ASN A 22 -8.99 -22.37 -9.37
C ASN A 22 -8.38 -20.97 -9.23
N GLN A 23 -8.84 -20.02 -10.05
CA GLN A 23 -8.46 -18.62 -9.93
C GLN A 23 -8.88 -18.09 -8.55
N VAL A 24 -7.91 -17.55 -7.78
CA VAL A 24 -8.20 -16.90 -6.50
C VAL A 24 -9.05 -15.66 -6.77
N LYS A 25 -10.37 -15.79 -6.58
CA LYS A 25 -11.32 -14.68 -6.73
C LYS A 25 -11.50 -13.87 -5.46
N ILE A 26 -10.97 -14.33 -4.32
CA ILE A 26 -11.23 -13.72 -3.01
C ILE A 26 -9.91 -13.54 -2.27
N LEU A 27 -9.67 -12.33 -1.77
CA LEU A 27 -8.62 -11.98 -0.83
C LEU A 27 -9.28 -11.48 0.44
N ALA A 28 -8.99 -12.11 1.58
CA ALA A 28 -9.56 -11.72 2.86
C ALA A 28 -8.45 -11.38 3.86
N TYR A 29 -8.60 -10.25 4.54
CA TYR A 29 -7.75 -9.85 5.66
C TYR A 29 -8.64 -9.51 6.85
N ALA A 30 -8.72 -10.42 7.82
CA ALA A 30 -9.74 -10.37 8.88
C ALA A 30 -11.15 -10.23 8.28
N ASP A 31 -11.88 -9.16 8.60
CA ASP A 31 -13.20 -8.83 8.06
C ASP A 31 -13.15 -8.11 6.69
N ASP A 32 -12.02 -7.52 6.33
CA ASP A 32 -11.83 -6.82 5.05
C ASP A 32 -11.66 -7.82 3.89
N THR A 33 -12.73 -8.05 3.15
CA THR A 33 -12.76 -8.99 2.01
C THR A 33 -12.82 -8.26 0.67
N LEU A 34 -11.90 -8.59 -0.23
CA LEU A 34 -11.85 -8.14 -1.62
C LEU A 34 -12.21 -9.31 -2.54
N VAL A 35 -13.17 -9.09 -3.43
CA VAL A 35 -13.63 -10.11 -4.37
C VAL A 35 -13.49 -9.61 -5.81
N TYR A 36 -12.97 -10.46 -6.68
CA TYR A 36 -12.86 -10.24 -8.12
C TYR A 36 -14.07 -10.87 -8.82
N LEU A 37 -14.79 -10.05 -9.57
CA LEU A 37 -15.97 -10.44 -10.31
C LEU A 37 -15.74 -10.17 -11.80
N ARG A 38 -15.99 -11.18 -12.64
CA ARG A 38 -15.90 -11.03 -14.10
C ARG A 38 -17.21 -10.57 -14.71
N ASP A 39 -18.32 -11.11 -14.25
CA ASP A 39 -19.67 -10.96 -14.82
C ASP A 39 -20.76 -11.06 -13.74
N ALA A 40 -22.02 -10.83 -14.12
CA ALA A 40 -23.15 -10.85 -13.19
C ALA A 40 -23.44 -12.26 -12.62
N GLU A 41 -23.00 -13.32 -13.29
CA GLU A 41 -23.12 -14.70 -12.79
C GLU A 41 -22.18 -14.90 -11.60
N ASP A 42 -20.93 -14.46 -11.71
CA ASP A 42 -19.98 -14.45 -10.59
C ASP A 42 -20.53 -13.68 -9.37
N PHE A 43 -21.23 -12.55 -9.60
CA PHE A 43 -21.87 -11.80 -8.51
C PHE A 43 -23.00 -12.58 -7.84
N THR A 44 -23.81 -13.29 -8.64
CA THR A 44 -24.90 -14.13 -8.12
C THR A 44 -24.35 -15.26 -7.24
N LEU A 45 -23.27 -15.90 -7.67
CA LEU A 45 -22.56 -16.93 -6.89
C LEU A 45 -22.00 -16.35 -5.59
N LEU A 46 -21.39 -15.16 -5.64
CA LEU A 46 -20.90 -14.47 -4.46
C LEU A 46 -22.05 -14.20 -3.47
N GLN A 47 -23.19 -13.71 -3.94
CA GLN A 47 -24.34 -13.40 -3.09
C GLN A 47 -24.90 -14.65 -2.40
N GLN A 48 -24.96 -15.78 -3.12
CA GLN A 48 -25.35 -17.07 -2.54
C GLN A 48 -24.37 -17.50 -1.45
N ALA A 49 -23.07 -17.43 -1.71
CA ALA A 49 -22.03 -17.79 -0.75
C ALA A 49 -22.07 -16.90 0.51
N ILE A 50 -22.20 -15.59 0.34
CA ILE A 50 -22.33 -14.64 1.46
C ILE A 50 -23.60 -14.94 2.25
N THR A 51 -24.74 -15.18 1.60
CA THR A 51 -26.00 -15.52 2.29
C THR A 51 -25.87 -16.80 3.10
N GLN A 52 -25.24 -17.82 2.55
CA GLN A 52 -24.98 -19.08 3.26
C GLN A 52 -24.07 -18.85 4.47
N TYR A 53 -23.00 -18.07 4.29
CA TYR A 53 -22.09 -17.72 5.39
C TYR A 53 -22.82 -16.97 6.50
N MET A 54 -23.56 -15.91 6.16
CA MET A 54 -24.34 -15.11 7.13
C MET A 54 -25.33 -15.97 7.93
N ARG A 55 -26.00 -16.94 7.28
CA ARG A 55 -26.90 -17.87 7.96
C ARG A 55 -26.17 -18.83 8.90
N ALA A 56 -25.00 -19.32 8.51
CA ALA A 56 -24.24 -20.28 9.31
C ALA A 56 -23.51 -19.61 10.50
N SER A 57 -23.03 -18.38 10.32
CA SER A 57 -22.23 -17.66 11.32
C SER A 57 -23.04 -16.64 12.15
N ASN A 58 -24.28 -16.35 11.75
CA ASN A 58 -25.10 -15.25 12.26
C ASN A 58 -24.44 -13.86 12.09
N SER A 59 -23.50 -13.72 11.14
CA SER A 59 -22.91 -12.43 10.76
C SER A 59 -23.78 -11.69 9.73
N LEU A 60 -23.59 -10.38 9.59
CA LEU A 60 -24.25 -9.57 8.57
C LEU A 60 -23.21 -8.81 7.73
N LEU A 61 -23.44 -8.76 6.41
CA LEU A 61 -22.66 -7.91 5.51
C LEU A 61 -23.08 -6.45 5.64
N ASP A 62 -22.11 -5.57 5.83
CA ASP A 62 -22.32 -4.11 5.84
C ASP A 62 -22.22 -3.56 4.40
N TYR A 63 -23.38 -3.46 3.74
CA TYR A 63 -23.48 -2.93 2.38
C TYR A 63 -23.04 -1.47 2.27
N HIS A 64 -23.15 -0.68 3.34
CA HIS A 64 -22.71 0.73 3.33
C HIS A 64 -21.19 0.87 3.33
N LYS A 65 -20.46 -0.13 3.84
CA LYS A 65 -18.99 -0.18 3.73
C LYS A 65 -18.50 -0.89 2.47
N THR A 66 -19.37 -1.64 1.81
CA THR A 66 -19.04 -2.37 0.59
C THR A 66 -18.92 -1.40 -0.59
N THR A 67 -17.75 -1.37 -1.23
CA THR A 67 -17.50 -0.52 -2.41
C THR A 67 -17.10 -1.41 -3.58
N ALA A 68 -17.74 -1.21 -4.73
CA ALA A 68 -17.31 -1.83 -5.98
C ALA A 68 -16.34 -0.91 -6.74
N ILE A 69 -15.31 -1.50 -7.34
CA ILE A 69 -14.29 -0.77 -8.11
C ILE A 69 -14.14 -1.34 -9.52
N SER A 70 -14.08 -0.46 -10.51
CA SER A 70 -13.70 -0.83 -11.87
C SER A 70 -12.18 -0.93 -12.00
N LEU A 71 -11.65 -2.14 -12.21
CA LEU A 71 -10.21 -2.37 -12.41
C LEU A 71 -9.67 -1.72 -13.69
N SER A 72 -10.52 -1.56 -14.70
CA SER A 72 -10.17 -0.81 -15.92
C SER A 72 -10.15 0.71 -15.72
N GLY A 73 -10.65 1.17 -14.56
CA GLY A 73 -10.92 2.57 -14.28
C GLY A 73 -12.08 3.17 -15.07
N ARG A 74 -12.71 2.45 -16.00
CA ARG A 74 -13.85 2.96 -16.78
C ARG A 74 -15.13 2.93 -15.94
N PRO A 75 -16.01 3.93 -16.06
CA PRO A 75 -17.35 3.83 -15.50
C PRO A 75 -18.11 2.70 -16.22
N LEU A 76 -18.69 1.78 -15.46
CA LEU A 76 -19.45 0.64 -16.00
C LEU A 76 -20.90 0.76 -15.56
N GLY A 77 -21.70 1.52 -16.33
CA GLY A 77 -23.08 1.85 -15.96
C GLY A 77 -23.96 0.62 -15.68
N GLN A 78 -23.84 -0.43 -16.50
CA GLN A 78 -24.57 -1.69 -16.30
C GLN A 78 -24.29 -2.32 -14.93
N TRP A 79 -23.03 -2.29 -14.48
CA TRP A 79 -22.61 -2.82 -13.19
C TRP A 79 -23.07 -1.93 -12.05
N HIS A 80 -23.00 -0.61 -12.22
CA HIS A 80 -23.49 0.33 -11.22
C HIS A 80 -24.99 0.12 -10.95
N SER A 81 -25.81 0.03 -12.00
CA SER A 81 -27.25 -0.24 -11.85
C SER A 81 -27.54 -1.62 -11.24
N HIS A 82 -26.81 -2.65 -11.68
CA HIS A 82 -26.97 -4.01 -11.16
C HIS A 82 -26.58 -4.13 -9.67
N LEU A 83 -25.52 -3.46 -9.24
CA LEU A 83 -25.08 -3.47 -7.84
C LEU A 83 -25.98 -2.60 -6.95
N ALA A 84 -26.46 -1.47 -7.48
CA ALA A 84 -27.39 -0.60 -6.78
C ALA A 84 -28.72 -1.31 -6.45
N SER A 85 -29.21 -2.21 -7.33
CA SER A 85 -30.40 -3.02 -7.03
C SER A 85 -30.18 -4.01 -5.87
N HIS A 86 -28.93 -4.23 -5.46
CA HIS A 86 -28.51 -5.07 -4.34
C HIS A 86 -27.96 -4.27 -3.15
N ASN A 87 -28.32 -2.98 -3.04
CA ASN A 87 -27.90 -2.05 -1.99
C ASN A 87 -26.41 -1.70 -1.96
N ILE A 88 -25.63 -2.07 -2.98
CA ILE A 88 -24.22 -1.67 -3.12
C ILE A 88 -24.19 -0.39 -3.95
N THR A 89 -24.25 0.75 -3.27
CA THR A 89 -24.35 2.07 -3.93
C THR A 89 -22.99 2.74 -4.12
N HIS A 90 -21.98 2.34 -3.34
CA HIS A 90 -20.63 2.89 -3.43
C HIS A 90 -19.89 2.29 -4.63
N TRP A 91 -19.63 3.13 -5.61
CA TRP A 91 -18.90 2.79 -6.83
C TRP A 91 -17.65 3.65 -6.97
N HIS A 92 -16.54 3.03 -7.35
CA HIS A 92 -15.25 3.68 -7.56
C HIS A 92 -14.73 3.43 -8.98
N ASP A 93 -14.37 4.51 -9.67
CA ASP A 93 -13.72 4.47 -10.98
C ASP A 93 -12.79 5.68 -11.16
N ARG A 94 -12.28 5.92 -12.37
CA ARG A 94 -11.34 7.05 -12.64
C ARG A 94 -11.93 8.44 -12.40
N THR A 95 -13.25 8.58 -12.41
CA THR A 95 -13.95 9.85 -12.24
C THR A 95 -14.14 10.22 -10.76
N SER A 96 -13.98 9.25 -9.85
CA SER A 96 -14.02 9.51 -8.41
C SER A 96 -12.90 10.49 -8.00
N PRO A 97 -13.18 11.47 -7.13
CA PRO A 97 -12.23 12.54 -6.81
C PRO A 97 -11.04 12.06 -5.95
N SER A 98 -11.26 11.05 -5.10
CA SER A 98 -10.26 10.48 -4.19
C SER A 98 -9.93 9.02 -4.55
N PRO A 99 -8.73 8.54 -4.19
CA PRO A 99 -8.39 7.12 -4.32
C PRO A 99 -9.25 6.27 -3.37
N LEU A 100 -9.53 5.02 -3.77
CA LEU A 100 -10.08 4.02 -2.87
C LEU A 100 -8.94 3.47 -1.99
N ILE A 101 -9.16 3.32 -0.69
CA ILE A 101 -8.13 2.80 0.22
C ILE A 101 -8.50 1.38 0.65
N TYR A 102 -7.59 0.42 0.46
CA TYR A 102 -7.72 -0.93 1.00
C TYR A 102 -6.42 -1.32 1.69
N LEU A 103 -6.51 -1.74 2.97
CA LEU A 103 -5.36 -2.05 3.84
C LEU A 103 -4.28 -0.94 3.89
N GLY A 104 -4.71 0.32 3.77
CA GLY A 104 -3.85 1.50 3.74
C GLY A 104 -3.18 1.78 2.39
N TYR A 105 -3.46 1.00 1.34
CA TYR A 105 -2.95 1.23 -0.01
C TYR A 105 -3.97 1.97 -0.88
N PRO A 106 -3.57 3.04 -1.59
CA PRO A 106 -4.45 3.77 -2.48
C PRO A 106 -4.56 3.10 -3.87
N PHE A 107 -5.78 2.71 -4.23
CA PHE A 107 -6.16 2.32 -5.59
C PHE A 107 -6.48 3.57 -6.40
N CYS A 108 -5.67 3.80 -7.44
CA CYS A 108 -5.77 4.96 -8.29
C CYS A 108 -5.98 4.54 -9.75
N SER A 109 -7.10 4.97 -10.32
CA SER A 109 -7.47 4.79 -11.73
C SER A 109 -7.26 6.07 -12.55
N SER A 110 -6.84 7.19 -11.92
CA SER A 110 -6.52 8.45 -12.59
C SER A 110 -5.30 9.18 -11.99
N ILE A 111 -4.74 10.14 -12.75
CA ILE A 111 -3.65 11.01 -12.27
C ILE A 111 -4.15 11.87 -11.10
N THR A 112 -5.38 12.37 -11.16
CA THR A 112 -5.99 13.17 -10.08
C THR A 112 -6.00 12.40 -8.77
N GLN A 113 -6.45 11.14 -8.78
CA GLN A 113 -6.47 10.29 -7.59
C GLN A 113 -5.06 10.03 -7.04
N ARG A 114 -4.07 9.78 -7.92
CA ARG A 114 -2.67 9.64 -7.49
C ARG A 114 -2.14 10.90 -6.82
N ASN A 115 -2.49 12.08 -7.34
CA ASN A 115 -2.09 13.35 -6.76
C ASN A 115 -2.74 13.55 -5.38
N VAL A 116 -4.02 13.24 -5.23
CA VAL A 116 -4.72 13.28 -3.94
C VAL A 116 -4.10 12.31 -2.94
N ALA A 117 -3.83 11.06 -3.34
CA ALA A 117 -3.16 10.07 -2.50
C ALA A 117 -1.79 10.57 -2.01
N PHE A 118 -1.01 11.17 -2.92
CA PHE A 118 0.27 11.77 -2.56
C PHE A 118 0.10 12.93 -1.58
N GLN A 119 -0.83 13.86 -1.82
CA GLN A 119 -1.05 15.00 -0.92
C GLN A 119 -1.45 14.53 0.49
N GLN A 120 -2.33 13.55 0.61
CA GLN A 120 -2.69 12.96 1.90
C GLN A 120 -1.47 12.37 2.65
N MET A 121 -0.58 11.68 1.92
CA MET A 121 0.66 11.16 2.49
C MET A 121 1.62 12.30 2.89
N HIS A 122 1.76 13.30 2.03
CA HIS A 122 2.60 14.46 2.25
C HIS A 122 2.16 15.26 3.48
N ASP A 123 0.86 15.50 3.64
CA ASP A 123 0.29 16.20 4.78
C ASP A 123 0.42 15.38 6.06
N THR A 124 0.28 14.05 5.99
CA THR A 124 0.59 13.17 7.12
C THR A 124 2.04 13.38 7.59
N VAL A 125 3.01 13.29 6.69
CA VAL A 125 4.44 13.50 7.02
C VAL A 125 4.69 14.91 7.53
N ARG A 126 4.12 15.94 6.90
CA ARG A 126 4.23 17.34 7.33
C ARG A 126 3.68 17.55 8.74
N ASN A 127 2.49 17.04 9.03
CA ASN A 127 1.84 17.23 10.34
C ASN A 127 2.61 16.48 11.43
N THR A 128 3.03 15.24 11.18
CA THR A 128 3.79 14.46 12.15
C THR A 128 5.18 15.08 12.39
N THR A 129 5.89 15.51 11.34
CA THR A 129 7.17 16.25 11.51
C THR A 129 6.98 17.55 12.30
N HIS A 130 5.90 18.30 12.04
CA HIS A 130 5.59 19.52 12.79
C HIS A 130 5.39 19.24 14.28
N ILE A 131 4.54 18.27 14.63
CA ILE A 131 4.27 17.88 16.02
C ILE A 131 5.57 17.48 16.74
N HIS A 132 6.41 16.66 16.11
CA HIS A 132 7.67 16.23 16.73
C HIS A 132 8.73 17.33 16.78
N SER A 133 8.66 18.34 15.90
CA SER A 133 9.60 19.46 15.90
C SER A 133 9.47 20.37 17.13
N GLN A 134 8.32 20.32 17.81
CA GLN A 134 8.05 21.06 19.04
C GLN A 134 8.74 20.43 20.27
N ARG A 135 9.22 19.18 20.16
CA ARG A 135 9.87 18.45 21.25
C ARG A 135 11.38 18.69 21.23
N ASN A 136 12.01 18.70 22.41
CA ASN A 136 13.46 18.80 22.52
C ASN A 136 14.14 17.44 22.30
N VAL A 137 14.29 17.05 21.03
CA VAL A 137 14.88 15.78 20.62
C VAL A 137 16.25 16.01 20.01
N SER A 138 17.24 15.20 20.40
CA SER A 138 18.58 15.19 19.81
C SER A 138 18.54 14.89 18.30
N ILE A 139 19.57 15.30 17.56
CA ILE A 139 19.66 15.08 16.10
C ILE A 139 19.52 13.58 15.77
N ARG A 140 20.22 12.72 16.53
CA ARG A 140 20.11 11.26 16.40
C ARG A 140 18.70 10.75 16.70
N GLY A 141 18.05 11.31 17.73
CA GLY A 141 16.67 10.99 18.05
C GLY A 141 15.72 11.38 16.92
N ARG A 142 15.91 12.55 16.30
CA ARG A 142 15.09 12.99 15.15
C ARG A 142 15.24 12.07 13.94
N VAL A 143 16.47 11.65 13.61
CA VAL A 143 16.68 10.66 12.53
C VAL A 143 16.00 9.33 12.85
N THR A 144 16.07 8.89 14.10
CA THR A 144 15.39 7.66 14.54
C THR A 144 13.87 7.79 14.39
N ILE A 145 13.27 8.86 14.93
CA ILE A 145 11.83 9.15 14.79
C ILE A 145 11.43 9.21 13.31
N LEU A 146 12.23 9.87 12.47
CA LEU A 146 11.93 10.00 11.05
C LEU A 146 11.91 8.62 10.36
N ASN A 147 12.94 7.81 10.56
CA ASN A 147 13.05 6.48 9.95
C ASN A 147 12.00 5.48 10.45
N THR A 148 11.72 5.46 11.75
CA THR A 148 10.93 4.39 12.38
C THR A 148 9.47 4.75 12.61
N LEU A 149 9.15 6.05 12.76
CA LEU A 149 7.79 6.51 13.05
C LEU A 149 7.20 7.27 11.87
N ILE A 150 7.79 8.40 11.47
CA ILE A 150 7.20 9.30 10.47
C ILE A 150 7.15 8.64 9.09
N TYR A 151 8.26 8.06 8.64
CA TYR A 151 8.31 7.40 7.34
C TYR A 151 7.77 5.97 7.34
N SER A 152 7.39 5.40 8.49
CA SER A 152 6.81 4.04 8.55
C SER A 152 5.60 3.87 7.61
N LYS A 153 4.66 4.83 7.66
CA LYS A 153 3.46 4.84 6.80
C LYS A 153 3.81 5.09 5.32
N LEU A 154 4.83 5.92 5.07
CA LEU A 154 5.35 6.13 3.72
C LEU A 154 5.92 4.83 3.15
N TRP A 155 6.74 4.10 3.92
CA TRP A 155 7.30 2.81 3.52
C TRP A 155 6.25 1.75 3.27
N HIS A 156 5.16 1.75 4.05
CA HIS A 156 4.01 0.89 3.80
C HIS A 156 3.45 1.16 2.39
N VAL A 157 3.05 2.39 2.11
CA VAL A 157 2.43 2.76 0.82
C VAL A 157 3.36 2.57 -0.38
N LEU A 158 4.65 2.92 -0.26
CA LEU A 158 5.63 2.83 -1.34
C LEU A 158 5.92 1.39 -1.82
N ARG A 159 5.47 0.36 -1.08
CA ARG A 159 5.58 -1.04 -1.53
C ARG A 159 4.77 -1.31 -2.80
N LEU A 160 3.59 -0.70 -2.92
CA LEU A 160 2.67 -0.93 -4.05
C LEU A 160 2.36 0.34 -4.84
N SER A 161 2.53 1.52 -4.24
CA SER A 161 2.30 2.80 -4.91
C SER A 161 3.62 3.43 -5.36
N VAL A 162 3.64 3.95 -6.58
CA VAL A 162 4.79 4.67 -7.14
C VAL A 162 4.53 6.16 -7.07
N PHE A 163 5.43 6.90 -6.43
CA PHE A 163 5.46 8.36 -6.48
C PHE A 163 6.54 8.85 -7.45
N THR A 164 6.33 10.05 -7.99
CA THR A 164 7.28 10.67 -8.91
C THR A 164 8.54 11.12 -8.16
N LYS A 165 9.63 11.32 -8.91
CA LYS A 165 10.88 11.84 -8.33
C LYS A 165 10.68 13.17 -7.61
N SER A 166 9.91 14.10 -8.17
CA SER A 166 9.65 15.41 -7.55
C SER A 166 8.86 15.28 -6.24
N GLN A 167 7.87 14.40 -6.21
CA GLN A 167 7.08 14.07 -5.02
C GLN A 167 7.94 13.48 -3.90
N LEU A 168 8.83 12.55 -4.22
CA LEU A 168 9.74 11.97 -3.22
C LEU A 168 10.78 12.98 -2.72
N LEU A 169 11.23 13.89 -3.59
CA LEU A 169 12.14 14.97 -3.20
C LEU A 169 11.48 15.98 -2.24
N SER A 170 10.18 16.24 -2.39
CA SER A 170 9.47 17.10 -1.42
C SER A 170 9.33 16.42 -0.05
N LEU A 171 9.03 15.12 -0.01
CA LEU A 171 9.02 14.32 1.23
C LEU A 171 10.40 14.27 1.90
N ARG A 172 11.46 14.12 1.10
CA ARG A 172 12.86 14.19 1.55
C ARG A 172 13.17 15.56 2.17
N SER A 173 12.71 16.64 1.54
CA SER A 173 12.88 18.01 2.03
C SER A 173 12.22 18.21 3.40
N LEU A 174 10.99 17.71 3.58
CA LEU A 174 10.30 17.74 4.89
C LEU A 174 11.12 17.04 5.98
N GLY A 175 11.61 15.83 5.70
CA GLY A 175 12.43 15.08 6.64
C GLY A 175 13.75 15.77 6.98
N THR A 176 14.43 16.32 5.97
CA THR A 176 15.69 17.05 6.14
C THR A 176 15.49 18.34 6.94
N SER A 177 14.40 19.07 6.68
CA SER A 177 14.01 20.26 7.43
C SER A 177 13.73 19.94 8.90
N PHE A 178 13.00 18.86 9.17
CA PHE A 178 12.73 18.37 10.52
C PHE A 178 14.02 18.07 11.31
N ILE A 179 14.97 17.36 10.70
CA ILE A 179 16.26 17.06 11.34
C ILE A 179 17.04 18.35 11.59
N ASN A 180 17.19 19.20 10.58
CA ASN A 180 17.96 20.45 10.64
C ASN A 180 17.26 21.59 11.39
N ASN A 181 16.09 21.37 11.99
CA ASN A 181 15.36 22.39 12.73
C ASN A 181 16.23 22.96 13.88
N ARG A 182 16.52 24.26 13.86
CA ARG A 182 17.41 24.95 14.82
C ARG A 182 18.85 24.42 14.86
N ILE A 183 19.37 23.93 13.74
CA ILE A 183 20.78 23.49 13.60
C ILE A 183 21.52 24.43 12.64
N PHE A 184 22.70 24.90 13.05
CA PHE A 184 23.61 25.68 12.22
C PHE A 184 25.08 25.28 12.48
N PRO A 185 25.90 25.04 11.43
CA PRO A 185 25.54 24.94 10.02
C PRO A 185 24.62 23.73 9.75
N ARG A 186 23.81 23.81 8.69
CA ARG A 186 22.91 22.70 8.33
C ARG A 186 23.71 21.49 7.85
N LEU A 187 23.27 20.31 8.24
CA LEU A 187 23.82 19.05 7.75
C LEU A 187 23.29 18.78 6.33
N SER A 188 24.18 18.47 5.40
CA SER A 188 23.80 18.07 4.05
C SER A 188 23.07 16.73 4.08
N PHE A 189 22.19 16.51 3.10
CA PHE A 189 21.47 15.25 3.00
C PHE A 189 22.42 14.06 2.82
N ASP A 190 23.46 14.22 2.01
CA ASP A 190 24.47 13.18 1.79
C ASP A 190 25.11 12.74 3.11
N THR A 191 25.54 13.69 3.95
CA THR A 191 26.08 13.39 5.28
C THR A 191 25.05 12.70 6.19
N LEU A 192 23.79 13.13 6.18
CA LEU A 192 22.74 12.50 6.98
C LEU A 192 22.50 11.03 6.60
N THR A 193 22.59 10.70 5.31
CA THR A 193 22.36 9.33 4.81
C THR A 193 23.53 8.38 5.05
N LEU A 194 24.74 8.90 5.28
CA LEU A 194 25.92 8.07 5.53
C LEU A 194 25.72 7.19 6.78
N PRO A 195 26.32 5.99 6.82
CA PRO A 195 26.33 5.17 8.02
C PRO A 195 27.11 5.85 9.16
N ARG A 196 26.80 5.46 10.40
CA ARG A 196 27.40 6.07 11.61
C ARG A 196 28.92 5.88 11.70
N ASN A 197 29.43 4.75 11.24
CA ASN A 197 30.88 4.50 11.19
C ASN A 197 31.62 5.42 10.18
N ARG A 198 30.89 6.13 9.32
CA ARG A 198 31.43 7.13 8.37
C ARG A 198 31.01 8.56 8.74
N GLY A 199 30.61 8.80 9.99
CA GLY A 199 30.23 10.12 10.49
C GLY A 199 28.81 10.60 10.11
N GLY A 200 27.99 9.73 9.51
CA GLY A 200 26.59 10.04 9.21
C GLY A 200 25.60 9.58 10.27
N LEU A 201 24.30 9.67 9.95
CA LEU A 201 23.21 9.30 10.89
C LEU A 201 22.34 8.13 10.41
N GLY A 202 22.54 7.64 9.19
CA GLY A 202 21.77 6.56 8.60
C GLY A 202 20.33 6.94 8.24
N LEU A 203 20.11 8.19 7.81
CA LEU A 203 18.81 8.63 7.29
C LEU A 203 18.46 7.83 6.03
N LEU A 204 17.25 7.28 5.97
CA LEU A 204 16.76 6.59 4.78
C LEU A 204 16.27 7.59 3.74
N ASP A 205 16.74 7.42 2.50
CA ASP A 205 16.33 8.26 1.38
C ASP A 205 15.05 7.71 0.72
N PRO A 206 13.95 8.50 0.68
CA PRO A 206 12.70 8.06 0.05
C PRO A 206 12.85 7.59 -1.40
N LEU A 207 13.77 8.18 -2.17
CA LEU A 207 13.98 7.78 -3.58
C LEU A 207 14.57 6.36 -3.67
N ARG A 208 15.66 6.10 -2.93
CA ARG A 208 16.30 4.79 -2.88
C ARG A 208 15.38 3.74 -2.24
N GLN A 209 14.65 4.14 -1.20
CA GLN A 209 13.76 3.23 -0.48
C GLN A 209 12.58 2.79 -1.36
N GLN A 210 12.00 3.68 -2.18
CA GLN A 210 10.97 3.28 -3.15
C GLN A 210 11.49 2.20 -4.10
N GLN A 211 12.66 2.43 -4.70
CA GLN A 211 13.28 1.49 -5.62
C GLN A 211 13.56 0.14 -4.96
N ALA A 212 14.13 0.14 -3.75
CA ALA A 212 14.42 -1.08 -3.00
C ALA A 212 13.16 -1.87 -2.65
N LEU A 213 12.09 -1.19 -2.21
CA LEU A 213 10.83 -1.83 -1.87
C LEU A 213 10.13 -2.45 -3.09
N GLN A 214 10.19 -1.77 -4.24
CA GLN A 214 9.60 -2.25 -5.49
C GLN A 214 10.43 -3.38 -6.11
N TRP A 215 11.76 -3.30 -6.00
CA TRP A 215 12.65 -4.36 -6.46
C TRP A 215 12.35 -5.71 -5.81
N ARG A 216 11.94 -5.71 -4.54
CA ARG A 216 11.56 -6.95 -3.82
C ARG A 216 10.40 -7.69 -4.48
N TRP A 217 9.50 -6.99 -5.17
CA TRP A 217 8.39 -7.60 -5.90
C TRP A 217 8.73 -7.92 -7.35
N VAL A 218 9.51 -7.06 -8.00
CA VAL A 218 9.88 -7.23 -9.42
C VAL A 218 10.92 -8.34 -9.61
N CYS A 219 11.90 -8.45 -8.71
CA CYS A 219 13.01 -9.40 -8.85
C CYS A 219 12.55 -10.86 -8.99
N PRO A 220 11.66 -11.40 -8.13
CA PRO A 220 11.16 -12.76 -8.29
C PRO A 220 10.44 -12.99 -9.62
N LEU A 221 9.63 -12.02 -10.07
CA LEU A 221 8.90 -12.12 -11.34
C LEU A 221 9.84 -12.17 -12.54
N LEU A 222 10.93 -11.39 -12.50
CA LEU A 222 11.95 -11.42 -13.54
C LEU A 222 12.74 -12.74 -13.54
N LEU A 223 13.10 -13.25 -12.36
CA LEU A 223 13.81 -14.53 -12.25
C LEU A 223 12.97 -15.70 -12.76
N LEU A 224 11.68 -15.76 -12.38
CA LEU A 224 10.74 -16.76 -12.87
C LEU A 224 10.58 -16.71 -14.40
N ALA A 225 10.55 -15.51 -14.98
CA ALA A 225 10.45 -15.33 -16.43
C ALA A 225 11.72 -15.79 -17.17
N ILE A 226 12.89 -15.74 -16.53
CA ILE A 226 14.17 -16.19 -17.11
C ILE A 226 14.29 -17.73 -17.01
N GLU A 227 13.77 -18.32 -15.94
CA GLU A 227 13.84 -19.77 -15.69
C GLU A 227 12.77 -20.58 -16.44
N SER A 228 11.76 -19.92 -17.03
CA SER A 228 10.75 -20.58 -17.85
C SER A 228 11.29 -20.81 -19.28
N PRO A 229 11.58 -22.06 -19.70
CA PRO A 229 11.94 -22.32 -21.09
C PRO A 229 10.73 -22.02 -21.98
N VAL A 230 10.97 -21.24 -23.04
CA VAL A 230 10.01 -20.96 -24.12
C VAL A 230 9.63 -22.26 -24.83
#